data_AF-A0A952J4I0-F1
#
_entry.id   AF-A0A952J4I0-F1
#
_cell.length_a   1.000
_cell.length_b   1.000
_cell.length_c   1.000
_cell.angle_alpha   90.00
_cell.angle_beta   90.00
_cell.angle_gamma   90.00
#
_symmetry.space_group_name_H-M   'P 1'
#
loop_
_entity.id
_entity.type
_entity.pdbx_description
1 polymer ?
#
loop_
_entity_poly.entity_id
_entity_poly.type
_entity_poly.pdbx_seq_one_letter_code
_entity_poly.pdbx_strand_id
1 'polypeptide(L)' 'MKQLAYILVAVVMLSACATPKPYYETKEGKRKQKYYNDIQYGRNAHPKMKF' A
#
# COMPACT_ATOMS: atom_id res chain seq x y z
N MET A 1 6.69 23.23 -23.45
CA MET A 1 7.60 22.96 -22.30
C MET A 1 6.81 22.61 -21.02
N LYS A 2 6.05 23.54 -20.39
CA LYS A 2 5.31 23.25 -19.14
C LYS A 2 4.26 22.13 -19.24
N GLN A 3 3.53 22.06 -20.36
CA GLN A 3 2.53 21.01 -20.65
C GLN A 3 3.15 19.60 -20.62
N LEU A 4 4.34 19.42 -21.22
CA LEU A 4 5.07 18.15 -21.21
C LEU A 4 5.49 17.74 -19.79
N ALA A 5 5.87 18.70 -18.94
CA ALA A 5 6.20 18.43 -17.55
C ALA A 5 4.97 17.94 -16.76
N TYR A 6 3.79 18.54 -16.97
CA TYR A 6 2.56 18.06 -16.34
C TYR A 6 2.17 16.66 -16.78
N ILE A 7 2.31 16.37 -18.08
CA ILE A 7 2.05 15.02 -18.62
C ILE A 7 3.01 14.01 -18.01
N LEU A 8 4.30 14.34 -17.89
CA LEU A 8 5.30 13.48 -17.28
C LEU A 8 4.96 13.18 -15.81
N VAL A 9 4.60 14.20 -15.03
CA VAL A 9 4.21 14.04 -13.62
C VAL A 9 2.96 13.17 -13.51
N ALA A 10 1.96 13.38 -14.36
CA ALA A 10 0.75 12.57 -14.36
C ALA A 10 1.04 11.10 -14.66
N VAL A 11 1.91 10.80 -15.64
CA VAL A 11 2.31 9.42 -15.98
C VAL A 11 3.05 8.76 -14.81
N VAL A 12 3.94 9.48 -14.14
CA VAL A 12 4.66 8.95 -12.96
C VAL A 12 3.67 8.65 -11.82
N MET A 13 2.73 9.54 -11.53
CA MET A 13 1.75 9.29 -10.47
C MET A 13 0.81 8.12 -10.80
N LEU A 14 0.36 7.99 -12.04
CA LEU A 14 -0.54 6.90 -12.45
C LEU A 14 0.17 5.53 -12.48
N SER A 15 1.44 5.48 -12.88
CA SER A 15 2.21 4.23 -12.91
C SER A 15 2.51 3.67 -11.51
N ALA A 16 2.56 4.52 -10.48
CA ALA A 16 2.71 4.09 -9.09
C ALA A 16 1.48 3.32 -8.55
N CYS A 17 0.29 3.55 -9.11
CA CYS A 17 -0.95 2.87 -8.71
C CYS A 17 -1.26 1.64 -9.57
N ALA A 18 -0.77 1.59 -10.82
CA ALA A 18 -1.08 0.54 -11.77
C ALA A 18 -0.25 -0.75 -11.59
N THR A 19 0.80 -0.71 -10.78
CA THR A 19 1.68 -1.87 -10.59
C THR A 19 1.09 -2.86 -9.57
N PRO A 20 1.08 -4.17 -9.87
CA PRO A 20 0.67 -5.18 -8.92
C PRO A 20 1.58 -5.09 -7.70
N LYS A 21 0.98 -4.92 -6.53
CA LYS A 21 1.71 -4.68 -5.30
C LYS A 21 2.40 -5.99 -4.87
N PRO A 22 3.74 -6.11 -5.04
CA PRO A 22 4.44 -7.40 -4.92
C PRO A 22 4.41 -7.95 -3.48
N TYR A 23 4.13 -7.10 -2.49
CA TYR A 23 3.97 -7.54 -1.12
C TYR A 23 2.76 -8.48 -0.92
N TYR A 24 1.78 -8.51 -1.82
CA TYR A 24 0.70 -9.51 -1.72
C TYR A 24 1.14 -10.92 -2.15
N GLU A 25 2.26 -11.05 -2.85
CA GLU A 25 2.75 -12.32 -3.39
C GLU A 25 3.84 -12.94 -2.52
N THR A 26 4.67 -12.12 -1.90
CA THR A 26 5.77 -12.57 -1.03
C THR A 26 5.28 -13.12 0.31
N LYS A 27 6.02 -14.09 0.87
CA LYS A 27 5.74 -14.66 2.21
C LYS A 27 5.66 -13.59 3.30
N GLU A 28 6.56 -12.61 3.27
CA GLU A 28 6.59 -11.53 4.25
C GLU A 28 5.40 -10.59 4.14
N GLY A 29 5.02 -10.21 2.92
CA GLY A 29 3.92 -9.28 2.74
C GLY A 29 2.56 -9.94 2.98
N LYS A 30 2.38 -11.25 2.71
CA LYS A 30 1.22 -12.02 3.19
C LYS A 30 1.13 -12.04 4.71
N ARG A 31 2.25 -12.19 5.43
CA ARG A 31 2.29 -12.11 6.90
C ARG A 31 1.82 -10.74 7.40
N LYS A 32 2.32 -9.65 6.82
CA LYS A 32 1.91 -8.28 7.16
C LYS A 32 0.43 -8.05 6.84
N GLN A 33 -0.03 -8.47 5.65
CA GLN A 33 -1.42 -8.36 5.23
C GLN A 33 -2.36 -9.07 6.20
N LYS A 34 -2.03 -10.30 6.64
CA LYS A 34 -2.81 -11.02 7.66
C LYS A 34 -2.90 -10.22 8.96
N TYR A 35 -1.76 -9.73 9.47
CA TYR A 35 -1.72 -8.94 10.70
C TYR A 35 -2.64 -7.71 10.63
N TYR A 36 -2.54 -6.92 9.56
CA TYR A 36 -3.38 -5.74 9.39
C TYR A 36 -4.86 -6.09 9.17
N ASN A 37 -5.16 -7.14 8.42
CA ASN A 37 -6.53 -7.62 8.23
C ASN A 37 -7.15 -8.09 9.55
N ASP A 38 -6.38 -8.80 10.38
CA ASP A 38 -6.89 -9.28 11.66
C ASP A 38 -7.23 -8.09 12.59
N ILE A 39 -6.48 -6.97 12.51
CA ILE A 39 -6.83 -5.72 13.22
C ILE A 39 -8.06 -5.05 12.58
N GLN A 40 -8.06 -4.89 11.26
CA GLN A 40 -9.09 -4.14 10.52
C GLN A 40 -10.48 -4.77 10.63
N TYR A 41 -10.55 -6.10 10.58
CA TYR A 41 -11.80 -6.85 10.64
C TYR A 41 -12.15 -7.30 12.07
N GLY A 42 -11.50 -6.72 13.09
CA GLY A 42 -11.84 -6.95 14.50
C GLY A 42 -11.54 -8.36 15.01
N ARG A 43 -10.72 -9.13 14.29
CA ARG A 43 -10.26 -10.47 14.72
C ARG A 43 -9.27 -10.38 15.87
N ASN A 44 -8.48 -9.31 15.92
CA ASN A 44 -7.58 -8.95 17.00
C ASN A 44 -7.84 -7.51 17.42
N ALA A 45 -7.77 -7.22 18.72
CA ALA A 45 -7.79 -5.84 19.20
C ALA A 45 -6.57 -5.09 18.65
N HIS A 46 -6.77 -3.86 18.16
CA HIS A 46 -5.64 -3.00 17.79
C HIS A 46 -4.74 -2.86 19.02
N PRO A 47 -3.41 -3.11 18.91
CA PRO A 47 -2.52 -2.89 20.03
C PRO A 47 -2.64 -1.42 20.43
N LYS A 48 -3.16 -1.16 21.63
CA LYS A 48 -3.18 0.19 22.19
C LYS A 48 -1.72 0.51 22.50
N MET A 49 -1.13 1.44 21.76
CA MET A 49 0.16 1.98 22.14
C MET A 49 0.00 2.62 23.52
N LYS A 50 0.74 2.12 24.52
CA LYS A 50 0.92 2.86 25.76
C LYS A 50 1.88 3.98 25.42
N PHE A 51 1.35 5.19 25.31
CA PHE A 51 2.15 6.41 25.34
C PHE A 51 2.74 6.57 26.74
#